data_AF-A0A0C3RIM2-F1
#
_entry.id   AF-A0A0C3RIM2-F1
#
_cell.length_a   1.000
_cell.length_b   1.000
_cell.length_c   1.000
_cell.angle_alpha   90.00
_cell.angle_beta   90.00
_cell.angle_gamma   90.00
#
_symmetry.space_group_name_H-M   'P 1'
#
loop_
_entity.id
_entity.type
_entity.pdbx_description
1 polymer ?
#
loop_
_entity_poly.entity_id
_entity_poly.type
_entity_poly.pdbx_seq_one_letter_code
_entity_poly.pdbx_strand_id
1 'polypeptide(L)'
;MIVGTISCGNSNKKKPASGDLSSKQKKELRQLAKKIKVKLEEKKNRIIKTINTPYGDNSTVYTFDGDKCIGYKETIAFTDAETAKKTHDGLKEVNDLSHTMKNLSVNGKILSYEYSQETIDGMYEGMTRAQVLEQIKKEIKQSEEFFK
;
A
#
# COMPACT_ATOMS: atom_id res chain seq x y z
N MET A 1 -10.42 1.62 11.79
CA MET A 1 -9.67 2.00 10.58
C MET A 1 -9.32 0.69 9.89
N ILE A 2 -10.06 0.31 8.85
CA ILE A 2 -9.78 -0.89 8.06
C ILE A 2 -9.59 -0.36 6.65
N VAL A 3 -8.35 -0.03 6.28
CA VAL A 3 -7.96 0.10 4.88
C VAL A 3 -7.46 -1.28 4.50
N GLY A 4 -8.41 -2.21 4.38
CA GLY A 4 -8.14 -3.56 3.92
C GLY A 4 -7.71 -3.48 2.46
N THR A 5 -6.57 -4.09 2.19
CA THR A 5 -6.11 -4.55 0.88
C THR A 5 -7.28 -5.02 0.02
N ILE A 6 -7.67 -4.23 -0.97
CA ILE A 6 -8.53 -4.70 -2.06
C ILE A 6 -7.60 -5.41 -3.04
N SER A 7 -7.27 -6.65 -2.69
CA SER A 7 -6.77 -7.64 -3.64
C SER A 7 -7.91 -8.62 -3.95
N CYS A 8 -7.80 -9.24 -5.12
CA CYS A 8 -8.65 -10.27 -5.72
C CYS A 8 -9.87 -9.77 -6.48
N GLY A 9 -9.69 -9.71 -7.81
CA GLY A 9 -10.79 -9.91 -8.73
C GLY A 9 -11.47 -11.24 -8.44
N ASN A 10 -12.73 -11.17 -8.02
CA ASN A 10 -13.70 -12.18 -8.38
C ASN A 10 -15.07 -11.51 -8.41
N SER A 11 -15.64 -11.43 -9.60
CA SER A 11 -16.95 -10.90 -9.89
C SER A 11 -18.02 -11.81 -9.29
N ASN A 12 -18.38 -11.55 -8.02
CA ASN A 12 -19.66 -11.99 -7.48
C ASN A 12 -20.28 -10.85 -6.66
N LYS A 13 -21.32 -10.26 -7.23
CA LYS A 13 -22.13 -9.19 -6.64
C LYS A 13 -22.82 -9.69 -5.38
N LYS A 14 -22.21 -9.49 -4.22
CA LYS A 14 -22.93 -9.18 -2.99
C LYS A 14 -22.41 -7.83 -2.51
N LYS A 15 -23.22 -6.79 -2.72
CA LYS A 15 -22.96 -5.46 -2.15
C LYS A 15 -22.74 -5.66 -0.64
N PRO A 16 -21.59 -5.27 -0.07
CA PRO A 16 -21.48 -5.21 1.37
C PRO A 16 -22.59 -4.27 1.87
N ALA A 17 -23.23 -4.62 2.98
CA ALA A 17 -24.22 -3.78 3.64
C ALA A 17 -23.53 -2.49 4.10
N SER A 18 -23.44 -1.50 3.21
CA SER A 18 -22.97 -0.17 3.55
C SER A 18 -24.10 0.52 4.29
N GLY A 19 -23.99 0.59 5.62
CA GLY A 19 -24.73 1.59 6.38
C GLY A 19 -24.48 2.94 5.72
N ASP A 20 -25.55 3.60 5.27
CA ASP A 20 -25.43 4.84 4.50
C ASP A 20 -24.79 5.91 5.40
N LEU A 21 -23.62 6.41 4.99
CA LEU A 21 -22.90 7.41 5.79
C LEU A 21 -23.76 8.67 5.92
N SER A 22 -23.81 9.24 7.13
CA SER A 22 -24.50 10.52 7.35
C SER A 22 -23.85 11.65 6.53
N SER A 23 -24.60 12.70 6.22
CA SER A 23 -24.10 13.87 5.50
C SER A 23 -22.88 14.51 6.19
N LYS A 24 -22.83 14.46 7.53
CA LYS A 24 -21.69 14.94 8.32
C LYS A 24 -20.44 14.08 8.09
N GLN A 25 -20.57 12.75 8.17
CA GLN A 25 -19.46 11.82 7.90
C GLN A 25 -18.97 11.93 6.45
N LYS A 26 -19.88 12.05 5.48
CA LYS A 26 -19.53 12.29 4.06
C LYS A 26 -18.72 13.59 3.90
N LYS A 27 -19.09 14.67 4.61
CA LYS A 27 -18.36 15.95 4.59
C LYS A 27 -16.97 15.84 5.24
N GLU A 28 -16.86 15.18 6.38
CA GLU A 28 -15.58 14.96 7.08
C GLU A 28 -14.63 14.09 6.25
N LEU A 29 -15.13 13.01 5.65
CA LEU A 29 -14.35 12.16 4.74
C LEU A 29 -13.81 12.94 3.54
N ARG A 30 -14.64 13.79 2.90
CA ARG A 30 -14.19 14.67 1.81
C ARG A 30 -13.10 15.65 2.25
N GLN A 31 -13.18 16.18 3.47
CA GLN A 31 -12.16 17.07 4.00
C GLN A 31 -10.85 16.34 4.30
N LEU A 32 -10.92 15.12 4.80
CA LEU A 32 -9.75 14.28 5.04
C LEU A 32 -9.11 13.81 3.72
N ALA A 33 -9.93 13.46 2.73
CA ALA A 33 -9.49 13.07 1.39
C ALA A 33 -8.66 14.18 0.71
N LYS A 34 -9.07 15.44 0.85
CA LYS A 34 -8.29 16.61 0.37
C LYS A 34 -6.92 16.77 1.04
N LYS A 35 -6.70 16.17 2.21
CA LYS A 35 -5.40 16.20 2.91
C LYS A 35 -4.48 15.07 2.47
N ILE A 36 -4.98 14.08 1.73
CA ILE A 36 -4.18 13.00 1.19
C ILE A 36 -3.31 13.56 0.08
N LYS A 37 -2.00 13.32 0.17
CA LYS A 37 -1.03 13.71 -0.86
C LYS A 37 -0.29 12.48 -1.31
N VAL A 38 -0.22 12.26 -2.61
CA VAL A 38 0.57 11.20 -3.20
C VAL A 38 1.74 11.81 -3.94
N LYS A 39 2.94 11.30 -3.71
CA LYS A 39 4.18 11.69 -4.39
C LYS A 39 4.78 10.48 -5.07
N LEU A 40 5.31 10.68 -6.27
CA LEU A 40 6.03 9.69 -7.03
C LEU A 40 7.41 10.26 -7.38
N GLU A 41 8.46 9.56 -6.97
CA GLU A 41 9.84 9.91 -7.28
C GLU A 41 10.48 8.78 -8.08
N GLU A 42 11.10 9.13 -9.21
CA GLU A 42 11.86 8.22 -10.04
C GLU A 42 13.36 8.47 -9.83
N LYS A 43 14.09 7.43 -9.42
CA LYS A 43 15.56 7.44 -9.30
C LYS A 43 16.13 6.37 -10.23
N LYS A 44 17.45 6.42 -10.50
CA LYS A 44 18.13 5.55 -11.47
C LYS A 44 17.69 4.08 -11.39
N ASN A 45 17.72 3.50 -10.19
CA ASN A 45 17.35 2.10 -9.94
C ASN A 45 16.14 1.94 -9.01
N ARG A 46 15.37 3.01 -8.77
CA ARG A 46 14.24 2.96 -7.82
C ARG A 46 13.05 3.77 -8.30
N ILE A 47 11.86 3.32 -7.91
CA ILE A 47 10.63 4.11 -7.95
C ILE A 47 10.13 4.19 -6.51
N ILE A 48 9.81 5.40 -6.04
CA ILE A 48 9.35 5.62 -4.66
C ILE A 48 7.98 6.27 -4.73
N LYS A 49 6.99 5.60 -4.15
CA LYS A 49 5.61 6.11 -3.99
C LYS A 49 5.43 6.46 -2.52
N THR A 50 5.02 7.69 -2.22
CA THR A 50 4.73 8.13 -0.85
C THR A 50 3.29 8.61 -0.80
N ILE A 51 2.52 8.10 0.16
CA ILE A 51 1.15 8.52 0.45
C ILE A 51 1.16 9.13 1.85
N ASN A 52 0.97 10.44 1.92
CA ASN A 52 0.77 11.16 3.17
C ASN A 52 -0.73 11.23 3.47
N THR A 53 -1.15 10.73 4.63
CA THR A 53 -2.54 10.81 5.08
C THR A 53 -2.61 11.46 6.46
N PRO A 54 -3.79 11.94 6.89
CA PRO A 54 -4.00 12.40 8.26
C PRO A 54 -3.72 11.35 9.35
N TYR A 55 -3.64 10.06 8.96
CA TYR A 55 -3.50 8.93 9.87
C TYR A 55 -2.11 8.30 9.83
N GLY A 56 -1.22 8.83 8.99
CA GLY A 56 0.07 8.20 8.78
C GLY A 56 0.63 8.44 7.39
N ASP A 57 1.94 8.21 7.31
CA ASP A 57 2.71 8.29 6.07
C ASP A 57 3.13 6.88 5.65
N ASN A 58 2.80 6.54 4.41
CA ASN A 58 3.17 5.26 3.82
C ASN A 58 4.13 5.52 2.68
N SER A 59 5.19 4.73 2.60
CA SER A 59 6.10 4.72 1.46
C SER A 59 6.30 3.32 0.93
N THR A 60 6.35 3.23 -0.39
CA THR A 60 6.64 2.01 -1.13
C THR A 60 7.87 2.27 -1.99
N VAL A 61 8.89 1.42 -1.86
CA VAL A 61 10.12 1.52 -2.65
C VAL A 61 10.25 0.28 -3.52
N TYR A 62 10.22 0.49 -4.82
CA TYR A 62 10.53 -0.50 -5.83
C TYR A 62 11.99 -0.35 -6.23
N THR A 63 12.76 -1.44 -6.22
CA THR A 63 14.17 -1.48 -6.61
C THR A 63 14.33 -2.36 -7.84
N PHE A 64 15.11 -1.88 -8.82
CA PHE A 64 15.28 -2.53 -10.11
C PHE A 64 16.75 -2.82 -10.41
N ASP A 65 16.99 -3.94 -11.08
CA ASP A 65 18.22 -4.23 -11.80
C ASP A 65 17.91 -4.28 -13.30
N GLY A 66 18.34 -3.25 -14.03
CA GLY A 66 17.81 -2.96 -15.36
C GLY A 66 16.29 -2.79 -15.33
N ASP A 67 15.58 -3.66 -16.05
CA ASP A 67 14.12 -3.70 -16.08
C ASP A 67 13.50 -4.64 -15.04
N LYS A 68 14.27 -5.55 -14.44
CA LYS A 68 13.75 -6.52 -13.48
C LYS A 68 13.53 -5.86 -12.13
N CYS A 69 12.33 -5.99 -11.58
CA CYS A 69 12.05 -5.64 -10.19
C CYS A 69 12.69 -6.69 -9.26
N ILE A 70 13.59 -6.25 -8.39
CA ILE A 70 14.34 -7.11 -7.45
C ILE A 70 14.09 -6.75 -5.98
N GLY A 71 13.26 -5.74 -5.73
CA GLY A 71 12.95 -5.31 -4.38
C GLY A 71 11.65 -4.54 -4.33
N TYR A 72 10.83 -4.88 -3.34
CA TYR A 72 9.62 -4.18 -3.00
C TYR A 72 9.60 -4.03 -1.48
N LYS A 73 9.73 -2.80 -0.99
CA LYS A 73 9.68 -2.47 0.43
C LYS A 73 8.50 -1.58 0.75
N GLU A 74 7.75 -1.91 1.79
CA GLU A 74 6.74 -1.04 2.39
C GLU A 74 7.20 -0.51 3.73
N THR A 75 6.85 0.74 4.00
CA THR A 75 7.06 1.38 5.29
C THR A 75 5.84 2.22 5.62
N ILE A 76 5.22 1.92 6.76
CA ILE A 76 3.94 2.47 7.19
C ILE A 76 4.16 3.11 8.55
N ALA A 77 3.97 4.42 8.66
CA ALA A 77 4.04 5.15 9.91
C ALA A 77 2.61 5.36 10.44
N PHE A 78 2.28 4.73 11.57
CA PHE A 78 0.98 4.84 12.22
C PHE A 78 0.92 6.03 13.19
N THR A 79 -0.29 6.40 13.62
CA THR A 79 -0.52 7.40 14.66
C THR A 79 0.05 7.00 16.02
N ASP A 80 0.06 5.70 16.32
CA ASP A 80 0.44 5.14 17.62
C ASP A 80 1.11 3.76 17.47
N ALA A 81 1.89 3.40 18.49
CA ALA A 81 2.71 2.19 18.47
C ALA A 81 1.90 0.92 18.68
N GLU A 82 0.76 1.01 19.38
CA GLU A 82 -0.11 -0.14 19.62
C GLU A 82 -0.74 -0.64 18.31
N THR A 83 -1.22 0.29 17.47
CA THR A 83 -1.77 -0.02 16.14
C THR A 83 -0.70 -0.62 15.23
N ALA A 84 0.52 -0.06 15.24
CA ALA A 84 1.65 -0.60 14.49
C ALA A 84 1.97 -2.04 14.92
N LYS A 85 2.01 -2.31 16.24
CA LYS A 85 2.26 -3.65 16.79
C LYS A 85 1.15 -4.64 16.44
N LYS A 86 -0.13 -4.29 16.61
CA LYS A 86 -1.26 -5.16 16.23
C LYS A 86 -1.23 -5.52 14.75
N THR A 87 -0.92 -4.55 13.89
CA THR A 87 -0.81 -4.79 12.45
C THR A 87 0.37 -5.70 12.13
N HIS A 88 1.53 -5.46 12.77
CA HIS A 88 2.69 -6.33 12.67
C HIS A 88 2.36 -7.78 13.05
N ASP A 89 1.70 -7.99 14.19
CA ASP A 89 1.40 -9.34 14.70
C ASP A 89 0.47 -10.09 13.76
N GLY A 90 -0.56 -9.42 13.22
CA GLY A 90 -1.44 -10.00 12.20
C GLY A 90 -0.73 -10.31 10.88
N LEU A 91 0.15 -9.42 10.41
CA LEU A 91 0.95 -9.68 9.21
C LEU A 91 1.94 -10.82 9.43
N LYS A 92 2.50 -10.93 10.63
CA LYS A 92 3.41 -12.01 11.00
C LYS A 92 2.69 -13.36 10.95
N GLU A 93 1.49 -13.45 11.51
CA GLU A 93 0.68 -14.66 11.46
C GLU A 93 0.40 -15.10 10.01
N VAL A 94 0.01 -14.16 9.14
CA VAL A 94 -0.18 -14.45 7.71
C VAL A 94 1.13 -14.89 7.05
N ASN A 95 2.24 -14.19 7.34
CA ASN A 95 3.53 -14.48 6.75
C ASN A 95 4.13 -15.82 7.19
N ASP A 96 3.83 -16.25 8.41
CA ASP A 96 4.27 -17.55 8.93
C ASP A 96 3.61 -18.70 8.15
N LEU A 97 2.49 -18.45 7.47
CA LEU A 97 1.80 -19.40 6.59
C LEU A 97 2.19 -19.25 5.11
N SER A 98 2.34 -18.02 4.62
CA SER A 98 2.51 -17.73 3.19
C SER A 98 3.96 -17.52 2.76
N HIS A 99 4.85 -17.15 3.68
CA HIS A 99 6.25 -16.78 3.43
C HIS A 99 6.45 -15.74 2.31
N THR A 100 5.46 -14.86 2.12
CA THR A 100 5.45 -13.84 1.05
C THR A 100 6.28 -12.60 1.39
N MET A 101 6.63 -12.41 2.66
CA MET A 101 7.38 -11.28 3.18
C MET A 101 8.66 -11.72 3.89
N LYS A 102 9.66 -10.85 3.84
CA LYS A 102 10.92 -10.89 4.59
C LYS A 102 11.14 -9.57 5.30
N ASN A 103 12.04 -9.56 6.29
CA ASN A 103 12.42 -8.35 7.03
C ASN A 103 11.21 -7.60 7.64
N LEU A 104 10.14 -8.33 8.00
CA LEU A 104 8.99 -7.77 8.69
C LEU A 104 9.41 -7.33 10.10
N SER A 105 9.23 -6.05 10.39
CA SER A 105 9.67 -5.44 11.64
C SER A 105 8.79 -4.27 12.04
N VAL A 106 8.70 -4.01 13.35
CA VAL A 106 8.04 -2.83 13.91
C VAL A 106 8.99 -2.11 14.87
N ASN A 107 9.14 -0.79 14.72
CA ASN A 107 9.90 0.07 15.61
C ASN A 107 9.03 1.26 16.02
N GLY A 108 8.52 1.22 17.26
CA GLY A 108 7.58 2.20 17.76
C GLY A 108 6.33 2.26 16.88
N LYS A 109 6.14 3.37 16.18
CA LYS A 109 4.98 3.62 15.30
C LYS A 109 5.21 3.20 13.85
N ILE A 110 6.39 2.69 13.51
CA ILE A 110 6.80 2.41 12.13
C ILE A 110 6.82 0.90 11.92
N LEU A 111 6.03 0.43 10.97
CA LEU A 111 6.05 -0.93 10.44
C LEU A 111 6.80 -0.92 9.11
N SER A 112 7.68 -1.89 8.89
CA SER A 112 8.31 -2.09 7.58
C SER A 112 8.46 -3.56 7.25
N TYR A 113 8.37 -3.88 5.97
CA TYR A 113 8.61 -5.22 5.44
C TYR A 113 9.01 -5.14 3.97
N GLU A 114 9.58 -6.23 3.48
CA GLU A 114 9.92 -6.43 2.08
C GLU A 114 9.20 -7.68 1.57
N TYR A 115 8.78 -7.71 0.31
CA TYR A 115 8.30 -8.96 -0.27
C TYR A 115 9.47 -9.90 -0.57
N SER A 116 9.22 -11.21 -0.51
CA SER A 116 10.17 -12.22 -0.98
C SER A 116 10.38 -12.09 -2.49
N GLN A 117 11.52 -12.56 -3.01
CA GLN A 117 11.77 -12.48 -4.44
C GLN A 117 10.76 -13.32 -5.24
N GLU A 118 10.33 -14.47 -4.70
CA GLU A 118 9.29 -15.30 -5.30
C GLU A 118 7.97 -14.54 -5.45
N THR A 119 7.56 -13.78 -4.41
CA THR A 119 6.36 -12.95 -4.50
C THR A 119 6.54 -11.80 -5.48
N ILE A 120 7.71 -11.15 -5.50
CA ILE A 120 8.01 -10.08 -6.47
C ILE A 120 7.97 -10.61 -7.90
N ASP A 121 8.61 -11.76 -8.16
CA ASP A 121 8.60 -12.42 -9.45
C ASP A 121 7.15 -12.75 -9.83
N GLY A 122 6.35 -13.35 -8.94
CA GLY A 122 4.93 -13.62 -9.23
C GLY A 122 4.05 -12.38 -9.48
N MET A 123 4.39 -11.22 -8.89
CA MET A 123 3.64 -9.96 -9.09
C MET A 123 4.04 -9.21 -10.36
N TYR A 124 5.31 -9.29 -10.74
CA TYR A 124 5.91 -8.45 -11.79
C TYR A 124 6.64 -9.25 -12.87
N GLU A 125 6.33 -10.54 -12.99
CA GLU A 125 6.92 -11.42 -14.01
C GLU A 125 6.71 -10.83 -15.40
N GLY A 126 7.80 -10.72 -16.17
CA GLY A 126 7.78 -10.19 -17.53
C GLY A 126 7.44 -8.70 -17.63
N MET A 127 7.27 -7.99 -16.52
CA MET A 127 7.07 -6.54 -16.52
C MET A 127 8.41 -5.81 -16.53
N THR A 128 8.53 -4.85 -17.43
CA THR A 128 9.63 -3.88 -17.47
C THR A 128 9.46 -2.80 -16.39
N ARG A 129 10.54 -2.09 -16.07
CA ARG A 129 10.48 -0.94 -15.15
C ARG A 129 9.47 0.12 -15.61
N ALA A 130 9.38 0.35 -16.92
CA ALA A 130 8.42 1.28 -17.51
C ALA A 130 6.96 0.84 -17.27
N GLN A 131 6.65 -0.44 -17.46
CA GLN A 131 5.30 -0.97 -17.22
C GLN A 131 4.91 -0.90 -15.74
N VAL A 132 5.84 -1.21 -14.83
CA VAL A 132 5.62 -1.05 -13.38
C VAL A 132 5.34 0.42 -13.04
N LEU A 133 6.10 1.35 -13.61
CA LEU A 133 5.89 2.78 -13.42
C LEU A 133 4.51 3.25 -13.93
N GLU A 134 4.09 2.79 -15.11
CA GLU A 134 2.77 3.11 -15.67
C GLU A 134 1.64 2.59 -14.77
N GLN A 135 1.77 1.36 -14.26
CA GLN A 135 0.81 0.80 -13.30
C GLN A 135 0.72 1.67 -12.04
N ILE A 136 1.87 2.05 -11.45
CA ILE A 136 1.89 2.93 -10.26
C ILE A 136 1.21 4.27 -10.57
N LYS A 137 1.50 4.90 -11.71
CA LYS A 137 0.85 6.15 -12.12
C LYS A 137 -0.67 5.99 -12.27
N LYS A 138 -1.14 4.87 -12.80
CA LYS A 138 -2.57 4.56 -12.92
C LYS A 138 -3.24 4.40 -11.55
N GLU A 139 -2.61 3.69 -10.61
CA GLU A 139 -3.11 3.55 -9.24
C GLU A 139 -3.22 4.90 -8.52
N ILE A 140 -2.21 5.77 -8.70
CA ILE A 140 -2.22 7.12 -8.13
C ILE A 140 -3.42 7.90 -8.67
N LYS A 141 -3.61 7.91 -10.00
CA LYS A 141 -4.74 8.59 -10.63
C LYS A 141 -6.10 8.07 -10.14
N GLN A 142 -6.25 6.74 -10.04
CA GLN A 142 -7.48 6.13 -9.51
C GLN A 142 -7.73 6.51 -8.05
N SER A 143 -6.67 6.57 -7.24
CA SER A 143 -6.77 7.01 -5.84
C SER A 143 -7.22 8.47 -5.76
N GLU A 144 -6.62 9.35 -6.56
CA GLU A 144 -6.99 10.76 -6.63
C GLU A 144 -8.43 10.98 -7.10
N GLU A 145 -8.93 10.17 -8.03
CA GLU A 145 -10.33 10.19 -8.47
C GLU A 145 -11.28 9.71 -7.39
N PHE A 146 -10.93 8.67 -6.63
CA PHE A 146 -11.73 8.19 -5.50
C PHE A 146 -11.86 9.22 -4.38
N PHE A 147 -10.85 10.07 -4.21
CA PHE A 147 -10.80 11.11 -3.17
C PHE A 147 -11.47 12.44 -3.55
N LYS A 148 -11.94 12.60 -4.80
CA LYS A 148 -12.68 13.78 -5.29
C LYS A 148 -14.18 13.66 -5.04
#